data_AF-A0A7Y5MG59-F1
#
_entry.id   AF-A0A7Y5MG59-F1
#
_cell.length_a   1.000
_cell.length_b   1.000
_cell.length_c   1.000
_cell.angle_alpha   90.00
_cell.angle_beta   90.00
_cell.angle_gamma   90.00
#
_symmetry.space_group_name_H-M   'P 1'
#
loop_
_entity.id
_entity.type
_entity.pdbx_description
1 polymer ?
#
loop_
_entity_poly.entity_id
_entity_poly.type
_entity_poly.pdbx_seq_one_letter_code
_entity_poly.pdbx_strand_id
1 'polypeptide(L)'
;TVVGVNAPPRADSGNMTVSVGSKGGKLGLDAPTDPDGNALTIEVTSLPRVGTLRFPNGTPLKVGQFLSASQLERLVYDAPSEYRSKKPVYFRYQVSDGQYVRNATVAIHIKRTAPANCFTALFGDVPGHPKVKLSKLPLKDLSPGGAKIKTNSLGKAGAAAKARPA
;
A
#
# COMPACT_ATOMS: atom_id res chain seq x y z
N THR A 1 23.54 24.54 39.28
CA THR A 1 22.91 23.48 38.48
C THR A 1 22.97 23.92 37.04
N VAL A 2 23.72 23.24 36.17
CA VAL A 2 23.72 23.54 34.73
C VAL A 2 22.37 23.08 34.22
N VAL A 3 21.47 24.02 33.95
CA VAL A 3 20.27 23.72 33.18
C VAL A 3 20.78 23.42 31.78
N GLY A 4 20.75 22.15 31.38
CA GLY A 4 21.11 21.75 30.03
C GLY A 4 20.27 22.55 29.04
N VAL A 5 20.88 23.05 27.97
CA VAL A 5 20.12 23.66 26.88
C VAL A 5 19.22 22.58 26.30
N ASN A 6 17.91 22.80 26.31
CA ASN A 6 16.95 21.87 25.72
C ASN A 6 17.27 21.64 24.24
N ALA A 7 17.33 20.38 23.83
CA ALA A 7 17.49 19.96 22.45
C ALA A 7 16.12 19.91 21.76
N PRO A 8 16.07 20.10 20.44
CA PRO A 8 14.83 19.99 19.70
C PRO A 8 14.35 18.54 19.61
N PRO A 9 13.02 18.32 19.53
CA PRO A 9 12.46 16.99 19.39
C PRO A 9 12.82 16.39 18.03
N ARG A 10 12.82 15.06 17.91
CA ARG A 10 13.02 14.34 16.66
C ARG A 10 11.69 13.76 16.18
N ALA A 11 11.23 14.17 15.00
CA ALA A 11 10.02 13.65 14.36
C ALA A 11 10.38 12.78 13.15
N ASP A 12 9.62 11.71 12.91
CA ASP A 12 9.88 10.78 11.82
C ASP A 12 9.08 11.12 10.56
N SER A 13 9.69 10.94 9.40
CA SER A 13 9.07 11.24 8.10
C SER A 13 9.32 10.09 7.15
N GLY A 14 8.32 9.76 6.34
CA GLY A 14 8.38 8.53 5.56
C GLY A 14 7.58 8.58 4.28
N ASN A 15 7.72 7.51 3.50
CA ASN A 15 6.82 7.22 2.40
C ASN A 15 6.28 5.79 2.54
N MET A 16 5.02 5.61 2.18
CA MET A 16 4.39 4.29 2.14
C MET A 16 3.67 4.08 0.82
N THR A 17 3.51 2.81 0.45
CA THR A 17 2.71 2.42 -0.70
C THR A 17 1.59 1.49 -0.25
N VAL A 18 0.37 1.77 -0.67
CA VAL A 18 -0.82 0.96 -0.36
C VAL A 18 -1.63 0.69 -1.61
N SER A 19 -2.30 -0.45 -1.65
CA SER A 19 -3.23 -0.77 -2.74
C SER A 19 -4.54 -0.02 -2.59
N VAL A 20 -5.14 0.42 -3.70
CA VAL A 20 -6.52 0.92 -3.70
C VAL A 20 -7.47 -0.13 -3.12
N GLY A 21 -8.46 0.29 -2.34
CA GLY A 21 -9.38 -0.60 -1.64
C GLY A 21 -8.81 -1.30 -0.40
N SER A 22 -7.48 -1.22 -0.17
CA SER A 22 -6.87 -1.81 1.01
C SER A 22 -7.22 -1.04 2.29
N LYS A 23 -7.38 -1.79 3.38
CA LYS A 23 -7.71 -1.29 4.71
C LYS A 23 -6.61 -1.63 5.68
N GLY A 24 -6.32 -0.73 6.63
CA GLY A 24 -5.36 -1.00 7.69
C GLY A 24 -3.88 -0.92 7.27
N GLY A 25 -3.55 -0.16 6.22
CA GLY A 25 -2.16 0.03 5.80
C GLY A 25 -1.37 0.78 6.88
N LYS A 26 -0.39 0.14 7.51
CA LYS A 26 0.44 0.79 8.52
C LYS A 26 1.34 1.83 7.86
N LEU A 27 1.48 2.99 8.51
CA LEU A 27 2.37 4.05 8.00
C LEU A 27 3.84 3.70 8.28
N GLY A 28 4.12 2.90 9.31
CA GLY A 28 5.49 2.50 9.68
C GLY A 28 6.34 3.69 10.14
N LEU A 29 5.73 4.61 10.87
CA LEU A 29 6.43 5.76 11.47
C LEU A 29 7.01 5.34 12.80
N ASP A 30 8.21 5.81 13.10
CA ASP A 30 8.79 5.71 14.43
C ASP A 30 8.19 6.77 15.37
N ALA A 31 8.07 6.44 16.66
CA ALA A 31 7.70 7.41 17.68
C ALA A 31 8.68 8.60 17.67
N PRO A 32 8.18 9.84 17.75
CA PRO A 32 9.06 10.96 17.96
C PRO A 32 9.72 10.86 19.34
N THR A 33 10.99 11.22 19.41
CA THR A 33 11.80 11.14 20.62
C THR A 33 12.46 12.47 20.92
N ASP A 34 12.62 12.74 22.21
CA ASP A 34 13.28 13.94 22.70
C ASP A 34 14.55 13.54 23.45
N PRO A 35 15.72 14.13 23.15
CA PRO A 35 16.96 13.82 23.84
C PRO A 35 16.92 14.13 25.35
N ASP A 36 16.16 15.14 25.75
CA ASP A 36 16.07 15.61 27.14
C ASP A 36 14.93 14.92 27.93
N GLY A 37 14.10 14.12 27.25
CA GLY A 37 12.98 13.40 27.85
C GLY A 37 11.77 14.29 28.15
N ASN A 38 11.66 15.44 27.49
CA ASN A 38 10.54 16.34 27.66
C ASN A 38 9.23 15.75 27.12
N ALA A 39 8.10 16.22 27.67
CA ALA A 39 6.79 15.79 27.24
C ALA A 39 6.50 16.26 25.80
N LEU A 40 6.35 15.31 24.89
CA LEU A 40 6.09 15.58 23.47
C LEU A 40 4.60 15.68 23.17
N THR A 41 4.22 16.78 22.56
CA THR A 41 2.87 17.05 22.06
C THR A 41 2.87 16.90 20.55
N ILE A 42 2.12 15.93 20.04
CA ILE A 42 2.02 15.68 18.59
C ILE A 42 0.66 16.18 18.12
N GLU A 43 0.63 17.04 17.12
CA GLU A 43 -0.61 17.59 16.56
C GLU A 43 -0.70 17.32 15.05
N VAL A 44 -1.87 16.87 14.61
CA VAL A 44 -2.14 16.64 13.18
C VAL A 44 -2.42 17.97 12.48
N THR A 45 -1.54 18.40 11.58
CA THR A 45 -1.71 19.66 10.85
C THR A 45 -2.45 19.47 9.53
N SER A 46 -2.31 18.31 8.89
CA SER A 46 -3.00 18.01 7.63
C SER A 46 -3.29 16.54 7.47
N LEU A 47 -4.52 16.24 7.06
CA LEU A 47 -4.94 14.89 6.68
C LEU A 47 -4.86 14.68 5.16
N PRO A 48 -4.73 13.41 4.70
CA PRO A 48 -4.78 13.09 3.29
C PRO A 48 -6.17 13.40 2.72
N ARG A 49 -6.21 14.07 1.55
CA ARG A 49 -7.45 14.46 0.85
C ARG A 49 -8.33 13.26 0.45
N VAL A 50 -7.71 12.09 0.32
CA VAL A 50 -8.37 10.87 -0.09
C VAL A 50 -7.98 9.76 0.86
N GLY A 51 -8.94 8.89 1.20
CA GLY A 51 -8.77 7.86 2.22
C GLY A 51 -9.06 8.38 3.63
N THR A 52 -8.81 7.53 4.63
CA THR A 52 -9.05 7.86 6.02
C THR A 52 -7.88 7.35 6.86
N LEU A 53 -7.30 8.21 7.68
CA LEU A 53 -6.41 7.79 8.76
C LEU A 53 -7.26 7.47 9.97
N ARG A 54 -7.01 6.32 10.58
CA ARG A 54 -7.67 5.93 11.81
C ARG A 54 -6.66 5.40 12.81
N PHE A 55 -7.02 5.53 14.08
CA PHE A 55 -6.35 4.85 15.16
C PHE A 55 -6.60 3.34 15.08
N PRO A 56 -5.77 2.54 15.76
CA PRO A 56 -6.03 1.11 15.93
C PRO A 56 -7.35 0.83 16.66
N ASN A 57 -7.89 1.80 17.41
CA ASN A 57 -9.21 1.70 18.05
C ASN A 57 -10.39 1.91 17.07
N GLY A 58 -10.11 2.17 15.78
CA GLY A 58 -11.13 2.40 14.74
C GLY A 58 -11.56 3.86 14.56
N THR A 59 -11.17 4.77 15.46
CA THR A 59 -11.57 6.18 15.40
C THR A 59 -10.83 6.90 14.28
N PRO A 60 -11.52 7.67 13.40
CA PRO A 60 -10.86 8.48 12.38
C PRO A 60 -10.13 9.67 13.01
N LEU A 61 -8.96 10.01 12.47
CA LEU A 61 -8.20 11.18 12.89
C LEU A 61 -8.86 12.48 12.37
N LYS A 62 -8.65 13.57 13.12
CA LYS A 62 -9.05 14.93 12.74
C LYS A 62 -7.84 15.86 12.70
N VAL A 63 -7.91 16.91 11.88
CA VAL A 63 -6.92 18.00 11.91
C VAL A 63 -7.05 18.75 13.24
N GLY A 64 -5.93 19.14 13.83
CA GLY A 64 -5.82 19.75 15.16
C GLY A 64 -5.92 18.73 16.30
N GLN A 65 -5.96 17.43 16.01
CA GLN A 65 -6.02 16.41 17.04
C GLN A 65 -4.63 16.12 17.63
N PHE A 66 -4.58 16.01 18.95
CA PHE A 66 -3.39 15.59 19.68
C PHE A 66 -3.23 14.06 19.69
N LEU A 67 -2.02 13.60 19.44
CA LEU A 67 -1.62 12.20 19.40
C LEU A 67 -0.51 11.95 20.42
N SER A 68 -0.46 10.75 21.00
CA SER A 68 0.73 10.27 21.70
C SER A 68 1.70 9.60 20.74
N ALA A 69 2.97 9.51 21.12
CA ALA A 69 4.01 8.87 20.31
C ALA A 69 3.64 7.43 19.92
N SER A 70 3.15 6.64 20.87
CA SER A 70 2.70 5.26 20.61
C SER A 70 1.45 5.17 19.73
N GLN A 71 0.61 6.20 19.72
CA GLN A 71 -0.56 6.25 18.83
C GLN A 71 -0.13 6.53 17.39
N LEU A 72 0.86 7.42 17.20
CA LEU A 72 1.40 7.77 15.89
C LEU A 72 1.98 6.54 15.17
N GLU A 73 2.77 5.72 15.87
CA GLU A 73 3.35 4.48 15.34
C GLU A 73 2.30 3.47 14.87
N ARG A 74 1.16 3.46 15.57
CA ARG A 74 0.06 2.51 15.33
C ARG A 74 -0.99 3.04 14.37
N LEU A 75 -0.79 4.21 13.78
CA LEU A 75 -1.72 4.75 12.80
C LEU A 75 -1.85 3.82 11.60
N VAL A 76 -3.09 3.67 11.17
CA VAL A 76 -3.40 2.92 9.96
C VAL A 76 -4.14 3.82 8.98
N TYR A 77 -3.83 3.60 7.71
CA TYR A 77 -4.41 4.30 6.59
C TYR A 77 -5.33 3.37 5.81
N ASP A 78 -6.50 3.88 5.47
CA ASP A 78 -7.49 3.19 4.67
C ASP A 78 -7.63 3.86 3.33
N ALA A 79 -7.21 3.13 2.31
CA ALA A 79 -7.39 3.56 0.94
C ALA A 79 -8.90 3.59 0.61
N PRO A 80 -9.33 4.54 -0.24
CA PRO A 80 -10.68 4.52 -0.80
C PRO A 80 -10.86 3.27 -1.68
N SER A 81 -12.11 2.89 -1.95
CA SER A 81 -12.44 1.84 -2.94
C SER A 81 -12.02 2.23 -4.36
N GLU A 82 -12.08 3.53 -4.68
CA GLU A 82 -11.64 4.08 -5.95
C GLU A 82 -10.58 5.17 -5.78
N TYR A 83 -9.49 5.05 -6.53
CA TYR A 83 -8.48 6.09 -6.65
C TYR A 83 -7.98 6.16 -8.09
N ARG A 84 -8.46 7.19 -8.82
CA ARG A 84 -8.13 7.40 -10.24
C ARG A 84 -6.95 8.33 -10.43
N SER A 85 -6.72 9.20 -9.46
CA SER A 85 -5.52 10.05 -9.45
C SER A 85 -4.30 9.15 -9.21
N LYS A 86 -3.21 9.31 -9.95
CA LYS A 86 -1.93 8.62 -9.65
C LYS A 86 -1.02 9.49 -8.78
N LYS A 87 -1.61 10.42 -8.04
CA LYS A 87 -0.87 11.39 -7.22
C LYS A 87 -0.65 10.80 -5.81
N PRO A 88 0.46 11.12 -5.15
CA PRO A 88 0.59 10.84 -3.73
C PRO A 88 -0.39 11.72 -2.94
N VAL A 89 -0.87 11.19 -1.82
CA VAL A 89 -1.56 11.98 -0.78
C VAL A 89 -0.60 12.17 0.38
N TYR A 90 -0.76 13.27 1.12
CA TYR A 90 0.18 13.64 2.18
C TYR A 90 -0.54 13.67 3.52
N PHE A 91 0.10 13.10 4.53
CA PHE A 91 -0.24 13.30 5.93
C PHE A 91 0.85 14.17 6.56
N ARG A 92 0.46 15.22 7.29
CA ARG A 92 1.39 16.14 7.94
C ARG A 92 1.01 16.28 9.40
N TYR A 93 2.03 16.29 10.24
CA TYR A 93 1.88 16.47 11.67
C TYR A 93 3.07 17.28 12.21
N GLN A 94 2.90 17.83 13.40
CA GLN A 94 3.95 18.57 14.11
C GLN A 94 4.14 17.97 15.49
N VAL A 95 5.37 18.07 15.99
CA VAL A 95 5.77 17.62 17.33
C VAL A 95 6.38 18.79 18.06
N SER A 96 5.90 19.08 19.27
CA SER A 96 6.45 20.12 20.12
C SER A 96 6.79 19.59 21.51
N ASP A 97 7.90 20.05 22.06
CA ASP A 97 8.36 19.81 23.42
C ASP A 97 8.05 21.00 24.37
N GLY A 98 7.29 21.99 23.88
CA GLY A 98 7.00 23.24 24.60
C GLY A 98 7.96 24.39 24.33
N GLN A 99 9.12 24.16 23.69
CA GLN A 99 10.07 25.19 23.28
C GLN A 99 10.37 25.18 21.77
N TYR A 100 10.54 24.00 21.20
CA TYR A 100 10.77 23.75 19.79
C TYR A 100 9.57 23.02 19.18
N VAL A 101 9.44 23.22 17.87
CA VAL A 101 8.46 22.51 17.04
C VAL A 101 9.21 21.85 15.88
N ARG A 102 8.81 20.62 15.53
CA ARG A 102 9.27 19.90 14.34
C ARG A 102 8.10 19.42 13.51
N ASN A 103 8.23 19.63 12.21
CA ASN A 103 7.21 19.29 11.23
C ASN A 103 7.61 17.99 10.55
N ALA A 104 6.68 17.06 10.42
CA ALA A 104 6.88 15.81 9.73
C ALA A 104 5.83 15.65 8.61
N THR A 105 6.24 15.00 7.54
CA THR A 105 5.39 14.76 6.37
C THR A 105 5.56 13.32 5.91
N VAL A 106 4.44 12.68 5.62
CA VAL A 106 4.37 11.29 5.18
C VAL A 106 3.67 11.24 3.83
N ALA A 107 4.37 10.71 2.83
CA ALA A 107 3.84 10.56 1.49
C ALA A 107 3.20 9.16 1.32
N ILE A 108 1.93 9.12 0.94
CA ILE A 108 1.17 7.89 0.76
C ILE A 108 0.89 7.71 -0.73
N HIS A 109 1.50 6.68 -1.32
CA HIS A 109 1.31 6.30 -2.70
C HIS A 109 0.24 5.22 -2.81
N ILE A 110 -0.88 5.53 -3.46
CA ILE A 110 -1.94 4.56 -3.70
C ILE A 110 -1.72 3.93 -5.08
N LYS A 111 -1.39 2.64 -5.11
CA LYS A 111 -1.24 1.86 -6.34
C LYS A 111 -2.51 1.07 -6.63
N ARG A 112 -2.88 0.98 -7.90
CA ARG A 112 -3.83 -0.07 -8.32
C ARG A 112 -3.06 -1.38 -8.37
N THR A 113 -3.45 -2.33 -7.53
CA THR A 113 -3.11 -3.73 -7.79
C THR A 113 -3.97 -4.16 -8.97
N ALA A 114 -3.34 -4.48 -10.09
CA ALA A 114 -4.04 -5.20 -11.14
C ALA A 114 -4.62 -6.48 -10.52
N PRO A 115 -5.87 -6.87 -10.82
CA PRO A 115 -6.36 -8.15 -10.34
C PRO A 115 -5.35 -9.23 -10.75
N ALA A 116 -4.82 -9.97 -9.78
CA ALA A 116 -4.10 -11.19 -10.06
C ALA A 116 -5.06 -12.03 -10.90
N ASN A 117 -4.71 -12.25 -12.17
CA ASN A 117 -5.50 -12.97 -13.17
C ASN A 117 -6.54 -12.12 -13.93
N CYS A 118 -6.07 -11.11 -14.65
CA CYS A 118 -6.85 -10.48 -15.72
C CYS A 118 -6.94 -11.32 -17.02
N PHE A 119 -6.79 -12.65 -16.93
CA PHE A 119 -7.02 -13.59 -18.06
C PHE A 119 -8.12 -14.63 -17.77
N THR A 120 -8.49 -14.88 -16.51
CA THR A 120 -9.59 -15.78 -16.16
C THR A 120 -10.95 -15.06 -16.03
N ALA A 121 -10.98 -13.73 -16.03
CA ALA A 121 -12.22 -12.94 -15.88
C ALA A 121 -13.00 -12.70 -17.19
N LEU A 122 -12.55 -13.22 -18.34
CA LEU A 122 -13.32 -13.22 -19.59
C LEU A 122 -13.96 -14.58 -19.92
N PHE A 123 -13.61 -15.63 -19.17
CA PHE A 123 -14.16 -16.98 -19.30
C PHE A 123 -14.21 -17.69 -17.94
N GLY A 124 -14.88 -17.09 -16.95
CA GLY A 124 -15.28 -17.85 -15.77
C GLY A 124 -16.26 -18.94 -16.20
N ASP A 125 -16.07 -20.18 -15.76
CA ASP A 125 -16.94 -21.33 -16.04
C ASP A 125 -18.37 -20.98 -15.60
N VAL A 126 -19.22 -20.55 -16.53
CA VAL A 126 -20.63 -20.26 -16.26
C VAL A 126 -21.33 -21.62 -16.14
N PRO A 127 -21.97 -21.95 -15.01
CA PRO A 127 -22.71 -23.20 -14.88
C PRO A 127 -23.75 -23.29 -16.00
N GLY A 128 -23.64 -24.31 -16.85
CA GLY A 128 -24.50 -24.51 -18.02
C GLY A 128 -23.97 -24.03 -19.36
N HIS A 129 -22.76 -23.45 -19.45
CA HIS A 129 -22.14 -23.10 -20.73
C HIS A 129 -21.09 -24.14 -21.17
N PRO A 130 -21.06 -24.52 -22.47
CA PRO A 130 -20.13 -25.53 -22.95
C PRO A 130 -18.68 -25.04 -22.85
N LYS A 131 -17.80 -25.87 -22.28
CA LYS A 131 -16.35 -25.63 -22.23
C LYS A 131 -15.80 -25.46 -23.65
N VAL A 132 -15.42 -24.24 -24.02
CA VAL A 132 -14.82 -23.96 -25.33
C VAL A 132 -13.35 -24.40 -25.30
N LYS A 133 -13.02 -25.46 -26.03
CA LYS A 133 -11.61 -25.83 -26.27
C LYS A 133 -10.95 -24.70 -27.06
N LEU A 134 -9.89 -24.11 -26.50
CA LEU A 134 -9.11 -23.04 -27.12
C LEU A 134 -8.56 -23.43 -28.51
N SER A 135 -8.41 -24.73 -28.78
CA SER A 135 -8.00 -25.28 -30.08
C SER A 135 -9.07 -25.23 -31.20
N LYS A 136 -10.31 -24.86 -30.88
CA LYS A 136 -11.43 -24.75 -31.84
C LYS A 136 -11.89 -23.30 -32.07
N LEU A 137 -11.31 -22.31 -31.38
CA LEU A 137 -11.60 -20.91 -31.63
C LEU A 137 -10.80 -20.45 -32.87
N PRO A 138 -11.44 -19.83 -33.88
CA PRO A 138 -10.71 -19.27 -35.01
C PRO A 138 -9.76 -18.17 -34.49
N LEU A 139 -8.47 -18.30 -34.79
CA LEU A 139 -7.40 -17.38 -34.35
C LEU A 139 -7.61 -15.92 -34.81
N LYS A 140 -8.54 -15.69 -35.74
CA LYS A 140 -8.88 -14.39 -36.33
C LYS A 140 -9.56 -13.45 -35.33
N ASP A 141 -10.24 -14.00 -34.33
CA ASP A 141 -11.08 -13.23 -33.41
C ASP A 141 -10.38 -12.88 -32.08
N LEU A 142 -9.09 -13.22 -31.94
CA LEU A 142 -8.30 -13.06 -30.71
C LEU A 142 -7.35 -11.85 -30.71
N SER A 143 -7.58 -10.84 -31.55
CA SER A 143 -6.70 -9.66 -31.60
C SER A 143 -7.37 -8.39 -31.09
N PRO A 144 -6.95 -7.84 -29.93
CA PRO A 144 -6.97 -6.41 -29.71
C PRO A 144 -5.63 -5.86 -30.19
N GLY A 145 -5.60 -5.33 -31.41
CA GLY A 145 -4.50 -4.49 -31.90
C GLY A 145 -3.14 -5.18 -32.06
N GLY A 146 -2.90 -5.80 -33.22
CA GLY A 146 -1.57 -5.85 -33.85
C GLY A 146 -0.46 -6.72 -33.20
N ALA A 147 -0.68 -7.37 -32.06
CA ALA A 147 0.33 -8.24 -31.44
C ALA A 147 0.25 -9.67 -31.99
N LYS A 148 1.30 -10.13 -32.70
CA LYS A 148 1.45 -11.53 -33.14
C LYS A 148 1.59 -12.44 -31.91
N ILE A 149 0.61 -13.30 -31.68
CA ILE A 149 0.67 -14.33 -30.64
C ILE A 149 1.59 -15.44 -31.13
N LYS A 150 2.84 -15.48 -30.67
CA LYS A 150 3.73 -16.63 -30.89
C LYS A 150 3.27 -17.78 -29.99
N THR A 151 2.65 -18.80 -30.57
CA THR A 151 2.40 -20.09 -29.92
C THR A 151 3.74 -20.72 -29.56
N ASN A 152 4.14 -20.68 -28.30
CA ASN A 152 5.20 -21.54 -27.82
C ASN A 152 4.56 -22.91 -27.54
N SER A 153 4.97 -23.92 -28.30
CA SER A 153 4.51 -25.29 -28.12
C SER A 153 4.84 -25.75 -26.70
N LEU A 154 3.81 -26.17 -25.96
CA LEU A 154 3.98 -26.93 -24.73
C LEU A 154 4.87 -28.13 -25.03
N GLY A 155 6.02 -28.19 -24.35
CA GLY A 155 7.05 -29.18 -24.53
C GLY A 155 6.51 -30.61 -24.50
N LYS A 156 7.03 -31.44 -25.41
CA LYS A 156 6.90 -32.90 -25.35
C LYS A 156 7.36 -33.38 -23.97
N ALA A 157 6.43 -33.86 -23.16
CA ALA A 157 6.73 -34.78 -22.08
C ALA A 157 7.16 -36.12 -22.70
N GLY A 158 8.47 -36.28 -22.93
CA GLY A 158 9.06 -37.57 -23.28
C GLY A 158 9.32 -38.38 -22.02
N ALA A 159 8.44 -39.35 -21.73
CA ALA A 159 8.70 -40.41 -20.78
C ALA A 159 9.01 -41.70 -21.56
N ALA A 160 10.23 -42.24 -21.41
CA ALA A 160 10.51 -43.66 -21.65
C ALA A 160 11.79 -44.04 -20.90
N ALA A 161 11.64 -45.05 -20.04
CA ALA A 161 12.65 -45.62 -19.16
C ALA A 161 13.86 -46.18 -19.92
N LYS A 162 15.06 -45.95 -19.39
CA LYS A 162 16.27 -46.64 -19.82
C LYS A 162 16.60 -47.72 -18.80
N ALA A 163 16.30 -48.97 -19.12
CA ALA A 163 16.84 -50.13 -18.42
C ALA A 163 18.36 -50.23 -18.72
N ARG A 164 19.12 -50.66 -17.71
CA ARG A 164 20.59 -50.74 -17.67
C ARG A 164 20.99 -52.21 -17.88
N PRO A 165 21.97 -52.53 -18.75
CA PRO A 165 22.24 -53.92 -19.15
C PRO A 165 23.23 -54.65 -18.23
N ALA A 166 23.00 -55.94 -18.05
CA ALA A 166 24.00 -57.03 -18.01
C ALA A 166 23.28 -58.34 -18.37
#